data_AF-A0A4U9H849-F1
#
_entry.id   AF-A0A4U9H849-F1
#
_cell.length_a   1.000
_cell.length_b   1.000
_cell.length_c   1.000
_cell.angle_alpha   90.00
_cell.angle_beta   90.00
_cell.angle_gamma   90.00
#
_symmetry.space_group_name_H-M   'P 1'
#
loop_
_entity.id
_entity.type
_entity.pdbx_description
1 polymer ?
#
loop_
_entity_poly.entity_id
_entity_poly.type
_entity_poly.pdbx_seq_one_letter_code
_entity_poly.pdbx_strand_id
1 'polypeptide(L)'
;MRHAGDSGLAWWLRAKMALRSGSLQDAAAAYAKAAAAFPADESWGEQRGENYAQETIIPDCRIAGEQAILALNRGDYLQALTLLYRSKDLYWADVADVAERVLTIDELKAFVDKQVPPPSQPIKPVEPDVYNGQVLTPDIQLRELLARRLMRAGRYQEAQNYFAVPNFRAAAQQLAQQFNMARQSSNARLARAQAYYQAATLLREQGLELTGYEMTPDYAIYGAGYSYLGDAFDTRELTHKSWIGAAEAARAAKALPPQDNRFLHYRWQAVAAAQKAADLLPPKSQAYGAVLCNAASWVIKRDAKTGRALYKRYLANGKPDAALSQFGEHCPAPDFKALTAKS
;
A
#
# COMPACT_ATOMS: atom_id res chain seq x y z
N MET A 1 -42.28 2.77 -16.89
CA MET A 1 -41.20 2.21 -17.74
C MET A 1 -41.65 1.27 -18.86
N ARG A 2 -42.89 0.75 -18.89
CA ARG A 2 -43.37 -0.08 -20.03
C ARG A 2 -43.39 0.66 -21.39
N HIS A 3 -43.20 1.97 -21.40
CA HIS A 3 -43.17 2.83 -22.60
C HIS A 3 -41.82 3.55 -22.82
N ALA A 4 -40.78 3.27 -22.03
CA ALA A 4 -39.45 3.82 -22.29
C ALA A 4 -38.78 2.96 -23.36
N GLY A 5 -38.09 3.58 -24.33
CA GLY A 5 -37.32 2.85 -25.35
C GLY A 5 -36.16 2.03 -24.76
N ASP A 6 -35.36 1.42 -25.65
CA ASP A 6 -34.24 0.55 -25.29
C ASP A 6 -32.87 1.26 -25.36
N SER A 7 -32.83 2.56 -25.07
CA SER A 7 -31.58 3.34 -25.00
C SER A 7 -30.73 2.94 -23.79
N GLY A 8 -29.43 3.26 -23.82
CA GLY A 8 -28.51 3.02 -22.70
C GLY A 8 -29.00 3.61 -21.39
N LEU A 9 -29.50 4.85 -21.41
CA LEU A 9 -30.06 5.50 -20.22
C LEU A 9 -31.31 4.77 -19.70
N ALA A 10 -32.18 4.28 -20.59
CA ALA A 10 -33.37 3.55 -20.18
C ALA A 10 -33.01 2.20 -19.55
N TRP A 11 -32.02 1.48 -20.09
CA TRP A 11 -31.48 0.26 -19.48
C TRP A 11 -30.78 0.53 -18.15
N TRP A 12 -30.02 1.62 -18.04
CA TRP A 12 -29.38 1.99 -16.78
C TRP A 12 -30.42 2.30 -15.70
N LEU A 13 -31.47 3.06 -16.02
CA LEU A 13 -32.59 3.32 -15.09
C LEU A 13 -33.30 2.02 -14.67
N ARG A 14 -33.51 1.09 -15.59
CA ARG A 14 -34.04 -0.26 -15.28
C ARG A 14 -33.16 -0.99 -14.28
N ALA A 15 -31.83 -0.90 -14.42
CA ALA A 15 -30.90 -1.50 -13.48
C ALA A 15 -31.00 -0.88 -12.08
N LYS A 16 -31.04 0.45 -11.96
CA LYS A 16 -31.21 1.14 -10.66
C LYS A 16 -32.53 0.79 -9.98
N MET A 17 -33.62 0.70 -10.75
CA MET A 17 -34.93 0.30 -10.22
C MET A 17 -34.96 -1.17 -9.78
N ALA A 18 -34.30 -2.06 -10.52
CA ALA A 18 -34.13 -3.45 -10.12
C ALA A 18 -33.30 -3.58 -8.83
N LEU A 19 -32.22 -2.81 -8.67
CA LEU A 19 -31.48 -2.75 -7.41
C LEU A 19 -32.34 -2.28 -6.24
N ARG A 20 -33.13 -1.22 -6.45
CA ARG A 20 -34.03 -0.68 -5.43
C ARG A 20 -35.11 -1.68 -4.98
N SER A 21 -35.54 -2.57 -5.88
CA SER A 21 -36.50 -3.63 -5.57
C SER A 21 -35.86 -4.91 -5.03
N GLY A 22 -34.52 -4.97 -4.95
CA GLY A 22 -33.77 -6.14 -4.49
C GLY A 22 -33.52 -7.21 -5.54
N SER A 23 -33.95 -6.99 -6.80
CA SER A 23 -33.76 -7.94 -7.91
C SER A 23 -32.35 -7.83 -8.50
N LEU A 24 -31.36 -8.43 -7.83
CA LEU A 24 -29.95 -8.36 -8.25
C LEU A 24 -29.69 -8.98 -9.63
N GLN A 25 -30.42 -10.05 -9.99
CA GLN A 25 -30.30 -10.69 -11.32
C GLN A 25 -30.81 -9.76 -12.43
N ASP A 26 -31.99 -9.18 -12.25
CA ASP A 26 -32.56 -8.22 -13.21
C ASP A 26 -31.69 -6.97 -13.33
N ALA A 27 -31.13 -6.50 -12.21
CA ALA A 27 -30.20 -5.38 -12.20
C ALA A 27 -28.94 -5.70 -13.03
N ALA A 28 -28.32 -6.86 -12.82
CA ALA A 28 -27.16 -7.28 -13.57
C ALA A 28 -27.45 -7.40 -15.08
N ALA A 29 -28.60 -7.98 -15.45
CA ALA A 29 -29.02 -8.10 -16.84
C ALA A 29 -29.28 -6.72 -17.48
N ALA A 30 -29.90 -5.80 -16.75
CA ALA A 30 -30.15 -4.44 -17.22
C ALA A 30 -28.85 -3.62 -17.35
N TYR A 31 -27.90 -3.75 -16.42
CA TYR A 31 -26.59 -3.11 -16.55
C TYR A 31 -25.81 -3.62 -17.76
N ALA A 32 -25.85 -4.93 -18.04
CA ALA A 32 -25.19 -5.50 -19.22
C ALA A 32 -25.76 -4.90 -20.52
N LYS A 33 -27.08 -4.72 -20.59
CA LYS A 33 -27.73 -4.04 -21.73
C LYS A 33 -27.39 -2.55 -21.80
N ALA A 34 -27.26 -1.89 -20.65
CA ALA A 34 -26.86 -0.49 -20.59
C ALA A 34 -25.42 -0.31 -21.11
N ALA A 35 -24.48 -1.12 -20.61
CA ALA A 35 -23.08 -1.11 -21.05
C ALA A 35 -22.94 -1.35 -22.56
N ALA A 36 -23.74 -2.26 -23.13
CA ALA A 36 -23.73 -2.53 -24.57
C ALA A 36 -24.37 -1.43 -25.43
N ALA A 37 -25.19 -0.56 -24.84
CA ALA A 37 -25.97 0.45 -25.56
C ALA A 37 -25.35 1.86 -25.52
N PHE A 38 -24.41 2.12 -24.60
CA PHE A 38 -23.65 3.38 -24.61
C PHE A 38 -22.46 3.29 -25.58
N PRO A 39 -22.20 4.33 -26.40
CA PRO A 39 -20.97 4.42 -27.18
C PRO A 39 -19.73 4.43 -26.28
N ALA A 40 -18.63 3.83 -26.74
CA ALA A 40 -17.39 3.76 -25.97
C ALA A 40 -16.69 5.14 -25.83
N ASP A 41 -17.00 6.08 -26.71
CA ASP A 41 -16.50 7.45 -26.73
C ASP A 41 -17.46 8.48 -26.09
N GLU A 42 -18.59 8.02 -25.56
CA GLU A 42 -19.56 8.87 -24.86
C GLU A 42 -18.95 9.43 -23.57
N SER A 43 -18.94 10.76 -23.45
CA SER A 43 -18.52 11.47 -22.23
C SER A 43 -19.47 12.63 -21.97
N TRP A 44 -19.97 12.71 -20.74
CA TRP A 44 -20.84 13.79 -20.28
C TRP A 44 -20.07 14.89 -19.56
N GLY A 45 -18.74 14.74 -19.47
CA GLY A 45 -17.85 15.75 -18.92
C GLY A 45 -17.92 15.88 -17.39
N GLU A 46 -17.40 17.00 -16.91
CA GLU A 46 -17.37 17.34 -15.49
C GLU A 46 -18.71 17.90 -15.02
N GLN A 47 -19.16 17.44 -13.86
CA GLN A 47 -20.28 17.98 -13.12
C GLN A 47 -19.93 18.11 -11.64
N ARG A 48 -20.85 18.67 -10.86
CA ARG A 48 -20.74 18.73 -9.40
C ARG A 48 -21.88 17.97 -8.76
N GLY A 49 -21.55 17.07 -7.85
CA GLY A 49 -22.53 16.35 -7.04
C GLY A 49 -23.20 17.23 -5.98
N GLU A 50 -24.13 16.67 -5.21
CA GLU A 50 -24.87 17.39 -4.16
C GLU A 50 -23.96 17.99 -3.07
N ASN A 51 -22.82 17.37 -2.81
CA ASN A 51 -21.79 17.85 -1.89
C ASN A 51 -20.76 18.79 -2.54
N TYR A 52 -21.02 19.28 -3.76
CA TYR A 52 -20.09 20.06 -4.59
C TYR A 52 -18.80 19.34 -4.97
N ALA A 53 -18.68 18.03 -4.73
CA ALA A 53 -17.55 17.25 -5.22
C ALA A 53 -17.57 17.23 -6.75
N GLN A 54 -16.40 17.48 -7.34
CA GLN A 54 -16.21 17.42 -8.78
C GLN A 54 -16.27 15.95 -9.21
N GLU A 55 -17.04 15.67 -10.26
CA GLU A 55 -17.25 14.31 -10.76
C GLU A 55 -17.24 14.33 -12.28
N THR A 56 -16.46 13.46 -12.91
CA THR A 56 -16.51 13.24 -14.34
C THR A 56 -17.42 12.06 -14.64
N ILE A 57 -18.44 12.26 -15.49
CA ILE A 57 -19.29 11.16 -15.95
C ILE A 57 -18.85 10.69 -17.33
N ILE A 58 -18.32 9.47 -17.35
CA ILE A 58 -18.24 8.62 -18.53
C ILE A 58 -19.21 7.47 -18.30
N PRO A 59 -20.32 7.36 -19.06
CA PRO A 59 -21.37 6.37 -18.78
C PRO A 59 -20.87 4.92 -18.72
N ASP A 60 -19.98 4.52 -19.63
CA ASP A 60 -19.37 3.18 -19.60
C ASP A 60 -18.63 2.93 -18.29
N CYS A 61 -17.81 3.90 -17.84
CA CYS A 61 -17.12 3.80 -16.56
C CYS A 61 -18.10 3.71 -15.40
N ARG A 62 -19.10 4.60 -15.34
CA ARG A 62 -20.08 4.60 -14.25
C ARG A 62 -20.82 3.27 -14.13
N ILE A 63 -21.25 2.73 -15.27
CA ILE A 63 -21.92 1.43 -15.31
C ILE A 63 -20.97 0.32 -14.88
N ALA A 64 -19.71 0.34 -15.33
CA ALA A 64 -18.70 -0.64 -14.91
C ALA A 64 -18.46 -0.58 -13.39
N GLY A 65 -18.34 0.60 -12.80
CA GLY A 65 -18.20 0.77 -11.34
C GLY A 65 -19.41 0.20 -10.58
N GLU A 66 -20.63 0.47 -11.05
CA GLU A 66 -21.85 -0.07 -10.43
C GLU A 66 -21.97 -1.59 -10.59
N GLN A 67 -21.56 -2.13 -11.74
CA GLN A 67 -21.44 -3.57 -11.94
C GLN A 67 -20.38 -4.20 -11.03
N ALA A 68 -19.28 -3.49 -10.75
CA ALA A 68 -18.23 -3.95 -9.87
C ALA A 68 -18.73 -4.13 -8.44
N ILE A 69 -19.58 -3.23 -7.95
CA ILE A 69 -20.24 -3.37 -6.63
C ILE A 69 -21.08 -4.65 -6.58
N LEU A 70 -21.81 -4.98 -7.66
CA LEU A 70 -22.55 -6.24 -7.73
C LEU A 70 -21.63 -7.47 -7.81
N ALA A 71 -20.47 -7.36 -8.45
CA ALA A 71 -19.48 -8.42 -8.46
C ALA A 71 -18.88 -8.64 -7.06
N LEU A 72 -18.51 -7.58 -6.35
CA LEU A 72 -18.05 -7.60 -4.95
C LEU A 72 -19.09 -8.29 -4.05
N ASN A 73 -20.35 -7.88 -4.17
CA ASN A 73 -21.46 -8.44 -3.37
C ASN A 73 -21.67 -9.95 -3.60
N ARG A 74 -21.38 -10.45 -4.81
CA ARG A 74 -21.44 -11.88 -5.15
C ARG A 74 -20.15 -12.66 -4.82
N GLY A 75 -19.11 -11.98 -4.33
CA GLY A 75 -17.81 -12.58 -4.05
C GLY A 75 -16.93 -12.78 -5.29
N ASP A 76 -17.27 -12.17 -6.42
CA ASP A 76 -16.50 -12.24 -7.67
C ASP A 76 -15.50 -11.07 -7.75
N TYR A 77 -14.44 -11.16 -6.93
CA TYR A 77 -13.49 -10.07 -6.73
C TYR A 77 -12.61 -9.79 -7.95
N LEU A 78 -12.30 -10.81 -8.77
CA LEU A 78 -11.54 -10.62 -10.01
C LEU A 78 -12.38 -9.90 -11.07
N GLN A 79 -13.66 -10.23 -11.19
CA GLN A 79 -14.56 -9.50 -12.07
C GLN A 79 -14.76 -8.06 -11.60
N ALA A 80 -14.86 -7.83 -10.29
CA ALA A 80 -14.92 -6.49 -9.72
C ALA A 80 -13.69 -5.66 -10.09
N LEU A 81 -12.48 -6.18 -9.84
CA LEU A 81 -11.25 -5.49 -10.24
C LEU A 81 -11.19 -5.23 -11.75
N THR A 82 -11.60 -6.21 -12.57
CA THR A 82 -11.64 -6.05 -14.04
C THR A 82 -12.53 -4.89 -14.46
N LEU A 83 -13.70 -4.73 -13.83
CA LEU A 83 -14.66 -3.67 -14.15
C LEU A 83 -14.15 -2.31 -13.70
N LEU A 84 -13.64 -2.19 -12.47
CA LEU A 84 -13.07 -0.95 -11.94
C LEU A 84 -11.84 -0.50 -12.76
N TYR A 85 -10.97 -1.45 -13.09
CA TYR A 85 -9.73 -1.18 -13.82
C TYR A 85 -9.97 -0.70 -15.26
N ARG A 86 -11.12 -1.04 -15.89
CA ARG A 86 -11.49 -0.47 -17.20
C ARG A 86 -11.62 1.05 -17.15
N SER A 87 -12.07 1.58 -16.02
CA SER A 87 -12.23 3.02 -15.81
C SER A 87 -10.95 3.73 -15.39
N LYS A 88 -9.84 2.99 -15.25
CA LYS A 88 -8.48 3.51 -15.03
C LYS A 88 -8.45 4.55 -13.89
N ASP A 89 -8.05 5.78 -14.19
CA ASP A 89 -7.84 6.84 -13.21
C ASP A 89 -9.13 7.24 -12.45
N LEU A 90 -10.31 7.11 -13.08
CA LEU A 90 -11.58 7.56 -12.48
C LEU A 90 -11.96 6.78 -11.22
N TYR A 91 -11.57 5.51 -11.12
CA TYR A 91 -11.84 4.63 -9.98
C TYR A 91 -10.55 4.07 -9.38
N TRP A 92 -9.43 4.80 -9.48
CA TRP A 92 -8.16 4.31 -8.97
C TRP A 92 -8.23 3.95 -7.47
N ALA A 93 -8.93 4.74 -6.65
CA ALA A 93 -9.11 4.44 -5.23
C ALA A 93 -9.84 3.10 -4.99
N ASP A 94 -10.91 2.82 -5.75
CA ASP A 94 -11.62 1.54 -5.66
C ASP A 94 -10.76 0.38 -6.18
N VAL A 95 -10.01 0.59 -7.26
CA VAL A 95 -9.03 -0.38 -7.78
C VAL A 95 -7.99 -0.70 -6.70
N ALA A 96 -7.46 0.33 -6.05
CA ALA A 96 -6.47 0.22 -4.97
C ALA A 96 -7.03 -0.56 -3.78
N ASP A 97 -8.25 -0.27 -3.33
CA ASP A 97 -8.87 -0.99 -2.21
C ASP A 97 -9.10 -2.46 -2.54
N VAL A 98 -9.65 -2.77 -3.72
CA VAL A 98 -9.86 -4.17 -4.12
C VAL A 98 -8.52 -4.90 -4.29
N ALA A 99 -7.53 -4.27 -4.92
CA ALA A 99 -6.22 -4.87 -5.14
C ALA A 99 -5.40 -5.05 -3.85
N GLU A 100 -5.46 -4.11 -2.91
CA GLU A 100 -4.72 -4.15 -1.64
C GLU A 100 -5.43 -4.99 -0.58
N ARG A 101 -6.74 -4.76 -0.40
CA ARG A 101 -7.51 -5.22 0.76
C ARG A 101 -8.28 -6.51 0.45
N VAL A 102 -8.79 -6.69 -0.77
CA VAL A 102 -9.72 -7.80 -1.07
C VAL A 102 -9.06 -8.97 -1.78
N LEU A 103 -8.29 -8.73 -2.84
CA LEU A 103 -7.61 -9.81 -3.55
C LEU A 103 -6.46 -10.37 -2.73
N THR A 104 -6.25 -11.69 -2.81
CA THR A 104 -4.99 -12.30 -2.39
C THR A 104 -3.84 -11.85 -3.29
N ILE A 105 -2.60 -12.03 -2.82
CA ILE A 105 -1.41 -11.65 -3.60
C ILE A 105 -1.36 -12.42 -4.93
N ASP A 106 -1.71 -13.72 -4.93
CA ASP A 106 -1.66 -14.54 -6.13
C ASP A 106 -2.78 -14.22 -7.12
N GLU A 107 -4.00 -13.92 -6.64
CA GLU A 107 -5.09 -13.42 -7.49
C GLU A 107 -4.70 -12.10 -8.16
N LEU A 108 -4.14 -11.15 -7.40
CA LEU A 108 -3.67 -9.87 -7.95
C LEU A 108 -2.52 -10.08 -8.95
N LYS A 109 -1.56 -10.94 -8.62
CA LYS A 109 -0.44 -11.26 -9.51
C LYS A 109 -0.93 -11.84 -10.84
N ALA A 110 -1.84 -12.82 -10.79
CA ALA A 110 -2.43 -13.42 -11.98
C ALA A 110 -3.20 -12.39 -12.83
N PHE A 111 -3.90 -11.45 -12.19
CA PHE A 111 -4.56 -10.34 -12.89
C PHE A 111 -3.54 -9.43 -13.59
N VAL A 112 -2.51 -8.97 -12.88
CA VAL A 112 -1.47 -8.08 -13.42
C VAL A 112 -0.73 -8.75 -14.58
N ASP A 113 -0.34 -10.02 -14.43
CA ASP A 113 0.38 -10.76 -15.48
C ASP A 113 -0.44 -10.88 -16.77
N LYS A 114 -1.78 -10.99 -16.65
CA LYS A 114 -2.68 -11.16 -17.78
C LYS A 114 -3.09 -9.83 -18.42
N GLN A 115 -3.37 -8.81 -17.63
CA GLN A 115 -4.10 -7.60 -18.07
C GLN A 115 -3.25 -6.33 -18.09
N VAL A 116 -2.13 -6.31 -17.38
CA VAL A 116 -1.34 -5.09 -17.18
C VAL A 116 0.07 -5.34 -17.69
N PRO A 117 0.35 -5.17 -18.99
CA PRO A 117 1.68 -5.43 -19.54
C PRO A 117 2.74 -4.53 -18.89
N PRO A 118 4.04 -4.93 -18.89
CA PRO A 118 5.11 -4.04 -18.49
C PRO A 118 5.10 -2.76 -19.36
N PRO A 119 5.53 -1.61 -18.81
CA PRO A 119 5.57 -0.38 -19.59
C PRO A 119 6.44 -0.57 -20.84
N SER A 120 5.91 -0.18 -21.99
CA SER A 120 6.59 -0.31 -23.29
C SER A 120 7.77 0.65 -23.44
N GLN A 121 7.78 1.75 -22.68
CA GLN A 121 8.87 2.70 -22.61
C GLN A 121 9.48 2.72 -21.20
N PRO A 122 10.80 2.91 -21.08
CA PRO A 122 11.45 3.08 -19.79
C PRO A 122 10.84 4.24 -19.00
N ILE A 123 10.43 3.96 -17.77
CA ILE A 123 9.97 4.97 -16.81
C ILE A 123 11.21 5.66 -16.24
N LYS A 124 11.14 6.99 -16.04
CA LYS A 124 12.23 7.73 -15.40
C LYS A 124 12.23 7.47 -13.89
N PRO A 125 13.35 7.64 -13.21
CA PRO A 125 13.36 7.69 -11.76
C PRO A 125 12.36 8.74 -11.24
N VAL A 126 11.64 8.40 -10.18
CA VAL A 126 10.76 9.35 -9.49
C VAL A 126 11.58 10.06 -8.41
N GLU A 127 11.66 11.39 -8.50
CA GLU A 127 12.36 12.24 -7.54
C GLU A 127 11.34 12.89 -6.59
N PRO A 128 11.50 12.77 -5.26
CA PRO A 128 10.51 13.27 -4.28
C PRO A 128 10.27 14.79 -4.32
N ASP A 129 11.29 15.57 -4.68
CA ASP A 129 11.29 17.03 -4.53
C ASP A 129 10.92 17.77 -5.82
N VAL A 130 10.56 17.05 -6.89
CA VAL A 130 10.20 17.65 -8.18
C VAL A 130 8.72 18.01 -8.19
N TYR A 131 8.43 19.31 -8.11
CA TYR A 131 7.09 19.87 -8.31
C TYR A 131 6.59 19.52 -9.72
N ASN A 132 5.39 18.93 -9.83
CA ASN A 132 4.86 18.29 -11.05
C ASN A 132 5.74 17.16 -11.60
N GLY A 133 6.24 16.29 -10.72
CA GLY A 133 6.97 15.08 -11.08
C GLY A 133 6.19 14.12 -11.99
N GLN A 134 6.85 13.05 -12.43
CA GLN A 134 6.26 12.09 -13.37
C GLN A 134 4.94 11.51 -12.84
N VAL A 135 3.84 11.76 -13.55
CA VAL A 135 2.54 11.13 -13.28
C VAL A 135 2.62 9.67 -13.70
N LEU A 136 2.38 8.76 -12.76
CA LEU A 136 2.34 7.32 -13.02
C LEU A 136 0.95 6.95 -13.53
N THR A 137 0.88 6.15 -14.59
CA THR A 137 -0.39 5.61 -15.09
C THR A 137 -0.95 4.55 -14.12
N PRO A 138 -2.27 4.26 -14.15
CA PRO A 138 -2.86 3.19 -13.33
C PRO A 138 -2.20 1.83 -13.51
N ASP A 139 -1.69 1.56 -14.72
CA ASP A 139 -0.99 0.32 -15.04
C ASP A 139 0.32 0.21 -14.26
N ILE A 140 1.07 1.31 -14.19
CA ILE A 140 2.29 1.40 -13.39
C ILE A 140 1.93 1.33 -11.91
N GLN A 141 0.94 2.09 -11.46
CA GLN A 141 0.54 2.10 -10.05
C GLN A 141 0.10 0.72 -9.56
N LEU A 142 -0.66 -0.05 -10.35
CA LEU A 142 -1.09 -1.41 -9.97
C LEU A 142 0.09 -2.39 -9.91
N ARG A 143 1.06 -2.25 -10.80
CA ARG A 143 2.32 -3.02 -10.76
C ARG A 143 3.14 -2.69 -9.52
N GLU A 144 3.29 -1.42 -9.20
CA GLU A 144 3.96 -0.93 -7.99
C GLU A 144 3.27 -1.41 -6.71
N LEU A 145 1.93 -1.38 -6.66
CA LEU A 145 1.12 -1.90 -5.56
C LEU A 145 1.38 -3.39 -5.35
N LEU A 146 1.31 -4.21 -6.41
CA LEU A 146 1.63 -5.63 -6.35
C LEU A 146 3.07 -5.85 -5.84
N ALA A 147 4.03 -5.07 -6.32
CA ALA A 147 5.42 -5.15 -5.90
C ALA A 147 5.55 -4.92 -4.38
N ARG A 148 4.90 -3.88 -3.83
CA ARG A 148 4.88 -3.62 -2.38
C ARG A 148 4.24 -4.76 -1.59
N ARG A 149 3.13 -5.33 -2.07
CA ARG A 149 2.50 -6.51 -1.43
C ARG A 149 3.45 -7.72 -1.39
N LEU A 150 4.16 -7.98 -2.49
CA LEU A 150 5.16 -9.05 -2.57
C LEU A 150 6.34 -8.80 -1.61
N MET A 151 6.81 -7.55 -1.49
CA MET A 151 7.85 -7.17 -0.53
C MET A 151 7.40 -7.42 0.92
N ARG A 152 6.17 -7.02 1.28
CA ARG A 152 5.60 -7.30 2.62
C ARG A 152 5.48 -8.79 2.91
N ALA A 153 5.15 -9.60 1.90
CA ALA A 153 5.08 -11.06 2.01
C ALA A 153 6.46 -11.75 2.00
N GLY A 154 7.56 -11.01 1.86
CA GLY A 154 8.91 -11.58 1.78
C GLY A 154 9.26 -12.24 0.44
N ARG A 155 8.40 -12.10 -0.59
CA ARG A 155 8.59 -12.61 -1.95
C ARG A 155 9.48 -11.66 -2.78
N TYR A 156 10.66 -11.36 -2.25
CA TYR A 156 11.52 -10.28 -2.73
C TYR A 156 11.99 -10.47 -4.18
N GLN A 157 12.26 -11.71 -4.60
CA GLN A 157 12.72 -11.98 -5.97
C GLN A 157 11.61 -11.72 -6.99
N GLU A 158 10.36 -12.08 -6.67
CA GLU A 158 9.22 -11.82 -7.54
C GLU A 158 8.89 -10.33 -7.61
N ALA A 159 8.93 -9.62 -6.47
CA ALA A 159 8.61 -8.20 -6.40
C ALA A 159 9.42 -7.35 -7.40
N GLN A 160 10.69 -7.69 -7.64
CA GLN A 160 11.58 -6.98 -8.55
C GLN A 160 11.06 -6.90 -9.98
N ASN A 161 10.28 -7.89 -10.42
CA ASN A 161 9.72 -7.94 -11.77
C ASN A 161 8.54 -6.98 -11.95
N TYR A 162 7.97 -6.48 -10.85
CA TYR A 162 6.79 -5.62 -10.86
C TYR A 162 7.11 -4.16 -10.56
N PHE A 163 8.18 -3.85 -9.82
CA PHE A 163 8.69 -2.48 -9.72
C PHE A 163 9.04 -1.95 -11.11
N ALA A 164 8.22 -1.05 -11.65
CA ALA A 164 8.39 -0.42 -12.94
C ALA A 164 9.29 0.83 -12.85
N VAL A 165 9.25 1.52 -11.70
CA VAL A 165 10.07 2.69 -11.42
C VAL A 165 11.51 2.27 -11.07
N PRO A 166 12.55 2.74 -11.79
CA PRO A 166 13.91 2.22 -11.65
C PRO A 166 14.53 2.37 -10.26
N ASN A 167 14.36 3.53 -9.61
CA ASN A 167 14.91 3.76 -8.27
C ASN A 167 14.18 2.94 -7.20
N PHE A 168 12.88 2.68 -7.36
CA PHE A 168 12.13 1.80 -6.45
C PHE A 168 12.61 0.35 -6.60
N ARG A 169 12.80 -0.11 -7.85
CA ARG A 169 13.38 -1.44 -8.12
C ARG A 169 14.77 -1.60 -7.50
N ALA A 170 15.64 -0.61 -7.68
CA ALA A 170 17.00 -0.64 -7.14
C ALA A 170 17.00 -0.68 -5.60
N ALA A 171 16.17 0.13 -4.96
CA ALA A 171 16.03 0.14 -3.51
C ALA A 171 15.42 -1.18 -2.98
N ALA A 172 14.46 -1.78 -3.70
CA ALA A 172 13.91 -3.09 -3.36
C ALA A 172 14.96 -4.20 -3.46
N GLN A 173 15.80 -4.16 -4.50
CA GLN A 173 16.93 -5.08 -4.67
C GLN A 173 17.92 -4.96 -3.53
N GLN A 174 18.30 -3.73 -3.17
CA GLN A 174 19.19 -3.47 -2.04
C GLN A 174 18.57 -3.98 -0.74
N LEU A 175 17.30 -3.69 -0.46
CA LEU A 175 16.62 -4.15 0.75
C LEU A 175 16.60 -5.68 0.84
N ALA A 176 16.31 -6.37 -0.27
CA ALA A 176 16.33 -7.82 -0.36
C ALA A 176 17.74 -8.40 -0.09
N GLN A 177 18.77 -7.81 -0.70
CA GLN A 177 20.17 -8.20 -0.47
C GLN A 177 20.56 -8.02 1.00
N GLN A 178 20.19 -6.90 1.63
CA GLN A 178 20.49 -6.66 3.04
C GLN A 178 19.80 -7.67 3.96
N PHE A 179 18.52 -8.00 3.72
CA PHE A 179 17.86 -9.03 4.49
C PHE A 179 18.44 -10.43 4.28
N ASN A 180 18.85 -10.78 3.06
CA ASN A 180 19.52 -12.04 2.80
C ASN A 180 20.85 -12.13 3.56
N MET A 181 21.69 -11.08 3.46
CA MET A 181 22.96 -11.02 4.19
C MET A 181 22.77 -11.10 5.70
N ALA A 182 21.75 -10.41 6.24
CA ALA A 182 21.45 -10.38 7.67
C ALA A 182 20.95 -11.73 8.23
N ARG A 183 20.16 -12.47 7.45
CA ARG A 183 19.53 -13.74 7.87
C ARG A 183 20.45 -14.95 7.69
N GLN A 184 21.41 -14.89 6.77
CA GLN A 184 22.38 -15.96 6.55
C GLN A 184 23.32 -16.11 7.77
N SER A 185 23.16 -17.22 8.50
CA SER A 185 23.95 -17.49 9.71
C SER A 185 25.43 -17.73 9.46
N SER A 186 25.81 -18.08 8.21
CA SER A 186 27.19 -18.21 7.76
C SER A 186 27.95 -16.89 7.73
N ASN A 187 27.24 -15.76 7.63
CA ASN A 187 27.87 -14.44 7.63
C ASN A 187 28.30 -14.03 9.04
N ALA A 188 29.42 -13.31 9.13
CA ALA A 188 29.92 -12.80 10.40
C ALA A 188 28.85 -11.98 11.15
N ARG A 189 28.82 -12.12 12.48
CA ARG A 189 27.82 -11.46 13.34
C ARG A 189 27.75 -9.95 13.10
N LEU A 190 28.91 -9.29 12.97
CA LEU A 190 28.99 -7.86 12.70
C LEU A 190 28.44 -7.48 11.31
N ALA A 191 28.78 -8.27 10.28
CA ALA A 191 28.24 -8.06 8.93
C ALA A 191 26.71 -8.19 8.91
N ARG A 192 26.16 -9.17 9.64
CA ARG A 192 24.71 -9.32 9.80
C ARG A 192 24.07 -8.14 10.54
N ALA A 193 24.74 -7.60 11.57
CA ALA A 193 24.27 -6.42 12.28
C ALA A 193 24.22 -5.18 11.38
N GLN A 194 25.28 -4.95 10.60
CA GLN A 194 25.35 -3.89 9.60
C GLN A 194 24.23 -4.04 8.56
N ALA A 195 24.03 -5.26 8.06
CA ALA A 195 23.00 -5.55 7.08
C ALA A 195 21.59 -5.27 7.59
N TYR A 196 21.27 -5.69 8.83
CA TYR A 196 19.99 -5.35 9.45
C TYR A 196 19.80 -3.84 9.62
N TYR A 197 20.85 -3.10 9.99
CA TYR A 197 20.74 -1.65 10.13
C TYR A 197 20.59 -0.94 8.78
N GLN A 198 21.31 -1.39 7.74
CA GLN A 198 21.14 -0.85 6.38
C GLN A 198 19.71 -1.12 5.85
N ALA A 199 19.17 -2.32 6.07
CA ALA A 199 17.77 -2.62 5.76
C ALA A 199 16.80 -1.72 6.55
N ALA A 200 17.10 -1.46 7.83
CA ALA A 200 16.29 -0.58 8.67
C ALA A 200 16.26 0.86 8.14
N THR A 201 17.42 1.41 7.75
CA THR A 201 17.53 2.75 7.15
C THR A 201 16.77 2.83 5.83
N LEU A 202 16.92 1.84 4.94
CA LEU A 202 16.16 1.78 3.68
C LEU A 202 14.65 1.78 3.92
N LEU A 203 14.17 0.96 4.86
CA LEU A 203 12.75 0.96 5.24
C LEU A 203 12.32 2.29 5.84
N ARG A 204 13.17 2.96 6.62
CA ARG A 204 12.84 4.26 7.20
C ARG A 204 12.70 5.35 6.13
N GLU A 205 13.56 5.33 5.12
CA GLU A 205 13.67 6.39 4.12
C GLU A 205 12.74 6.17 2.93
N GLN A 206 12.60 4.92 2.49
CA GLN A 206 11.90 4.53 1.26
C GLN A 206 10.81 3.47 1.52
N GLY A 207 10.40 3.30 2.77
CA GLY A 207 9.47 2.24 3.17
C GLY A 207 8.08 2.39 2.57
N LEU A 208 7.66 3.60 2.20
CA LEU A 208 6.38 3.84 1.55
C LEU A 208 6.37 3.21 0.15
N GLU A 209 7.42 3.45 -0.62
CA GLU A 209 7.59 2.97 -1.99
C GLU A 209 7.87 1.46 -2.02
N LEU A 210 8.59 0.94 -1.01
CA LEU A 210 9.03 -0.45 -0.97
C LEU A 210 8.02 -1.40 -0.31
N THR A 211 7.31 -0.94 0.71
CA THR A 211 6.49 -1.78 1.59
C THR A 211 5.19 -1.13 2.03
N GLY A 212 4.91 0.10 1.62
CA GLY A 212 3.72 0.84 2.02
C GLY A 212 2.43 0.23 1.53
N TYR A 213 1.39 0.30 2.36
CA TYR A 213 0.03 -0.02 1.94
C TYR A 213 -0.53 1.09 1.05
N GLU A 214 -1.20 0.72 -0.03
CA GLU A 214 -1.75 1.72 -0.95
C GLU A 214 -2.77 2.62 -0.27
N MET A 215 -3.64 2.02 0.52
CA MET A 215 -4.65 2.68 1.37
C MET A 215 -4.24 2.55 2.85
N THR A 216 -5.17 2.30 3.77
CA THR A 216 -4.86 2.09 5.19
C THR A 216 -3.80 0.98 5.38
N PRO A 217 -2.79 1.19 6.25
CA PRO A 217 -2.61 2.38 7.07
C PRO A 217 -1.73 3.47 6.46
N ASP A 218 -1.02 3.26 5.36
CA ASP A 218 0.05 4.16 4.92
C ASP A 218 -0.40 5.24 3.94
N TYR A 219 -1.48 4.99 3.20
CA TYR A 219 -2.03 5.87 2.18
C TYR A 219 -0.98 6.27 1.12
N ALA A 220 -0.27 5.27 0.57
CA ALA A 220 0.73 5.49 -0.48
C ALA A 220 0.16 6.14 -1.74
N ILE A 221 -1.12 5.91 -2.05
CA ILE A 221 -1.87 6.62 -3.10
C ILE A 221 -1.79 8.15 -2.97
N TYR A 222 -1.63 8.66 -1.74
CA TYR A 222 -1.51 10.09 -1.45
C TYR A 222 -0.11 10.48 -0.95
N GLY A 223 0.91 9.67 -1.23
CA GLY A 223 2.28 9.92 -0.78
C GLY A 223 2.43 9.98 0.74
N ALA A 224 1.49 9.36 1.47
CA ALA A 224 1.37 9.50 2.92
C ALA A 224 1.27 10.97 3.40
N GLY A 225 0.57 11.82 2.64
CA GLY A 225 0.29 13.21 3.03
C GLY A 225 -0.78 13.35 4.12
N TYR A 226 -1.65 12.34 4.29
CA TYR A 226 -2.76 12.36 5.23
C TYR A 226 -2.75 11.12 6.12
N SER A 227 -3.04 11.32 7.41
CA SER A 227 -3.09 10.24 8.41
C SER A 227 -4.47 9.62 8.62
N TYR A 228 -5.50 10.19 7.98
CA TYR A 228 -6.88 9.70 8.03
C TYR A 228 -7.67 10.23 6.83
N LEU A 229 -8.07 9.33 5.94
CA LEU A 229 -8.99 9.63 4.82
C LEU A 229 -10.23 8.72 4.84
N GLY A 230 -10.46 8.05 5.96
CA GLY A 230 -11.41 6.94 6.07
C GLY A 230 -10.81 5.61 5.63
N ASP A 231 -11.41 4.50 6.07
CA ASP A 231 -11.16 3.14 5.60
C ASP A 231 -12.49 2.67 4.97
N ALA A 232 -12.47 2.25 3.70
CA ALA A 232 -13.69 1.80 3.01
C ALA A 232 -14.39 0.62 3.72
N PHE A 233 -13.65 -0.12 4.55
CA PHE A 233 -14.16 -1.24 5.34
C PHE A 233 -14.59 -0.83 6.76
N ASP A 234 -14.42 0.43 7.15
CA ASP A 234 -14.97 0.99 8.37
C ASP A 234 -16.44 1.35 8.19
N THR A 235 -17.31 0.44 8.60
CA THR A 235 -18.76 0.55 8.42
C THR A 235 -19.48 1.14 9.64
N ARG A 236 -18.75 1.61 10.66
CA ARG A 236 -19.33 2.03 11.95
C ARG A 236 -20.29 3.20 11.85
N GLU A 237 -20.08 4.09 10.87
CA GLU A 237 -20.91 5.28 10.66
C GLU A 237 -22.03 5.07 9.63
N LEU A 238 -22.14 3.86 9.04
CA LEU A 238 -23.18 3.58 8.05
C LEU A 238 -24.56 3.50 8.70
N THR A 239 -25.47 4.37 8.26
CA THR A 239 -26.88 4.37 8.67
C THR A 239 -27.75 3.42 7.83
N HIS A 240 -27.18 2.83 6.78
CA HIS A 240 -27.84 1.90 5.87
C HIS A 240 -27.09 0.57 5.82
N LYS A 241 -27.75 -0.47 5.29
CA LYS A 241 -27.13 -1.79 5.13
C LYS A 241 -25.92 -1.68 4.19
N SER A 242 -24.75 -2.11 4.68
CA SER A 242 -23.55 -2.22 3.86
C SER A 242 -23.70 -3.28 2.77
N TRP A 243 -23.14 -3.00 1.60
CA TRP A 243 -23.03 -3.93 0.48
C TRP A 243 -21.79 -4.84 0.59
N ILE A 244 -20.88 -4.53 1.52
CA ILE A 244 -19.68 -5.32 1.80
C ILE A 244 -20.10 -6.65 2.43
N GLY A 245 -19.80 -7.74 1.73
CA GLY A 245 -20.10 -9.09 2.21
C GLY A 245 -19.17 -9.52 3.36
N ALA A 246 -19.62 -10.49 4.17
CA ALA A 246 -18.80 -11.00 5.29
C ALA A 246 -17.44 -11.57 4.82
N ALA A 247 -17.41 -12.26 3.67
CA ALA A 247 -16.18 -12.79 3.10
C ALA A 247 -15.23 -11.67 2.62
N GLU A 248 -15.78 -10.60 2.06
CA GLU A 248 -15.02 -9.45 1.59
C GLU A 248 -14.40 -8.70 2.78
N ALA A 249 -15.19 -8.41 3.80
CA ALA A 249 -14.73 -7.81 5.05
C ALA A 249 -13.65 -8.66 5.74
N ALA A 250 -13.79 -9.99 5.73
CA ALA A 250 -12.78 -10.89 6.31
C ALA A 250 -11.45 -10.83 5.54
N ARG A 251 -11.49 -10.77 4.20
CA ARG A 251 -10.28 -10.59 3.38
C ARG A 251 -9.63 -9.24 3.62
N ALA A 252 -10.43 -8.17 3.65
CA ALA A 252 -9.98 -6.82 3.97
C ALA A 252 -9.30 -6.77 5.35
N ALA A 253 -9.92 -7.30 6.40
CA ALA A 253 -9.31 -7.34 7.72
C ALA A 253 -7.96 -8.09 7.71
N LYS A 254 -7.90 -9.24 7.02
CA LYS A 254 -6.68 -10.07 6.92
C LYS A 254 -5.54 -9.39 6.15
N ALA A 255 -5.86 -8.49 5.23
CA ALA A 255 -4.87 -7.78 4.45
C ALA A 255 -4.10 -6.72 5.25
N LEU A 256 -4.61 -6.27 6.41
CA LEU A 256 -3.92 -5.29 7.26
C LEU A 256 -2.65 -5.86 7.91
N PRO A 257 -1.72 -5.00 8.33
CA PRO A 257 -0.62 -5.41 9.20
C PRO A 257 -1.13 -6.18 10.42
N PRO A 258 -0.54 -7.35 10.75
CA PRO A 258 -0.93 -8.11 11.95
C PRO A 258 -0.52 -7.40 13.25
N GLN A 259 0.48 -6.51 13.17
CA GLN A 259 0.97 -5.69 14.27
C GLN A 259 1.28 -4.30 13.75
N ASP A 260 1.27 -3.31 14.65
CA ASP A 260 1.58 -1.92 14.32
C ASP A 260 0.77 -1.36 13.13
N ASN A 261 -0.52 -1.73 13.04
CA ASN A 261 -1.43 -1.19 12.04
C ASN A 261 -1.75 0.29 12.34
N ARG A 262 -0.85 1.17 11.95
CA ARG A 262 -0.91 2.61 12.21
C ARG A 262 -0.23 3.35 11.07
N PHE A 263 -0.55 4.63 10.94
CA PHE A 263 -0.01 5.47 9.88
C PHE A 263 1.52 5.48 9.83
N LEU A 264 2.08 5.28 8.63
CA LEU A 264 3.51 5.08 8.36
C LEU A 264 4.07 3.80 8.99
N HIS A 265 3.31 2.71 8.91
CA HIS A 265 3.61 1.38 9.46
C HIS A 265 5.02 0.89 9.09
N TYR A 266 5.52 1.19 7.89
CA TYR A 266 6.87 0.85 7.46
C TYR A 266 7.98 1.32 8.43
N ARG A 267 7.72 2.36 9.24
CA ARG A 267 8.65 2.83 10.29
C ARG A 267 8.82 1.81 11.43
N TRP A 268 7.78 1.06 11.77
CA TRP A 268 7.87 -0.03 12.74
C TRP A 268 8.59 -1.25 12.16
N GLN A 269 8.48 -1.49 10.86
CA GLN A 269 9.32 -2.48 10.18
C GLN A 269 10.80 -2.09 10.24
N ALA A 270 11.11 -0.79 10.04
CA ALA A 270 12.47 -0.26 10.22
C ALA A 270 12.96 -0.47 11.66
N VAL A 271 12.15 -0.13 12.67
CA VAL A 271 12.49 -0.37 14.09
C VAL A 271 12.76 -1.84 14.36
N ALA A 272 11.93 -2.75 13.86
CA ALA A 272 12.12 -4.19 14.04
C ALA A 272 13.44 -4.68 13.43
N ALA A 273 13.82 -4.17 12.25
CA ALA A 273 15.12 -4.46 11.64
C ALA A 273 16.29 -3.88 12.47
N ALA A 274 16.17 -2.64 12.96
CA ALA A 274 17.19 -2.02 13.80
C ALA A 274 17.36 -2.74 15.16
N GLN A 275 16.28 -3.24 15.76
CA GLN A 275 16.35 -4.06 16.97
C GLN A 275 17.13 -5.36 16.72
N LYS A 276 16.91 -6.02 15.58
CA LYS A 276 17.71 -7.20 15.18
C LYS A 276 19.19 -6.85 14.96
N ALA A 277 19.49 -5.66 14.44
CA ALA A 277 20.87 -5.18 14.38
C ALA A 277 21.46 -5.02 15.80
N ALA A 278 20.73 -4.38 16.71
CA ALA A 278 21.17 -4.17 18.10
C ALA A 278 21.35 -5.49 18.87
N ASP A 279 20.55 -6.53 18.60
CA ASP A 279 20.71 -7.86 19.19
C ASP A 279 22.06 -8.51 18.80
N LEU A 280 22.63 -8.13 17.66
CA LEU A 280 23.88 -8.66 17.16
C LEU A 280 25.12 -7.84 17.59
N LEU A 281 24.93 -6.66 18.17
CA LEU A 281 26.01 -5.76 18.57
C LEU A 281 26.45 -5.95 20.03
N PRO A 282 27.73 -5.70 20.37
CA PRO A 282 28.16 -5.65 21.76
C PRO A 282 27.40 -4.55 22.51
N PRO A 283 26.70 -4.83 23.62
CA PRO A 283 25.84 -3.84 24.28
C PRO A 283 26.56 -2.57 24.73
N LYS A 284 27.85 -2.66 25.09
CA LYS A 284 28.65 -1.50 25.52
C LYS A 284 29.30 -0.72 24.37
N SER A 285 29.00 -1.06 23.11
CA SER A 285 29.52 -0.34 21.95
C SER A 285 28.73 0.94 21.66
N GLN A 286 29.39 1.93 21.05
CA GLN A 286 28.71 3.13 20.54
C GLN A 286 27.65 2.73 19.50
N ALA A 287 27.97 1.78 18.61
CA ALA A 287 27.05 1.32 17.58
C ALA A 287 25.73 0.80 18.16
N TYR A 288 25.76 0.04 19.26
CA TYR A 288 24.55 -0.44 19.92
C TYR A 288 23.64 0.71 20.38
N GLY A 289 24.20 1.71 21.07
CA GLY A 289 23.45 2.87 21.53
C GLY A 289 22.91 3.72 20.37
N ALA A 290 23.72 3.96 19.35
CA ALA A 290 23.35 4.72 18.16
C ALA A 290 22.22 4.05 17.36
N VAL A 291 22.27 2.72 17.18
CA VAL A 291 21.21 1.95 16.49
C VAL A 291 19.88 2.10 17.24
N LEU A 292 19.86 1.91 18.56
CA LEU A 292 18.63 2.04 19.35
C LEU A 292 18.10 3.48 19.39
N CYS A 293 18.99 4.47 19.42
CA CYS A 293 18.62 5.89 19.37
C CYS A 293 17.93 6.21 18.05
N ASN A 294 18.54 5.85 16.91
CA ASN A 294 17.95 6.08 15.59
C ASN A 294 16.61 5.35 15.44
N ALA A 295 16.53 4.09 15.88
CA ALA A 295 15.27 3.35 15.89
C ALA A 295 14.18 4.09 16.70
N ALA A 296 14.52 4.64 17.87
CA ALA A 296 13.58 5.42 18.66
C ALA A 296 13.14 6.69 17.93
N SER A 297 14.05 7.42 17.29
CA SER A 297 13.74 8.69 16.62
C SER A 297 12.74 8.55 15.47
N TRP A 298 12.67 7.38 14.84
CA TRP A 298 11.76 7.10 13.74
C TRP A 298 10.29 7.06 14.16
N VAL A 299 10.02 6.67 15.41
CA VAL A 299 8.67 6.42 15.91
C VAL A 299 8.27 7.26 17.12
N ILE A 300 9.21 7.80 17.91
CA ILE A 300 8.92 8.38 19.24
C ILE A 300 7.86 9.51 19.22
N LYS A 301 7.82 10.31 18.16
CA LYS A 301 6.81 11.38 17.99
C LYS A 301 5.38 10.86 17.75
N ARG A 302 5.24 9.61 17.29
CA ARG A 302 3.96 8.92 17.00
C ARG A 302 3.66 7.83 18.03
N ASP A 303 4.70 7.26 18.64
CA ASP A 303 4.66 6.15 19.58
C ASP A 303 5.75 6.32 20.63
N ALA A 304 5.44 7.17 21.61
CA ALA A 304 6.33 7.40 22.74
C ALA A 304 6.56 6.11 23.55
N LYS A 305 5.63 5.15 23.54
CA LYS A 305 5.79 3.88 24.28
C LYS A 305 6.92 3.05 23.68
N THR A 306 6.94 2.86 22.36
CA THR A 306 8.01 2.13 21.68
C THR A 306 9.33 2.87 21.78
N GLY A 307 9.35 4.19 21.57
CA GLY A 307 10.56 5.01 21.75
C GLY A 307 11.16 4.90 23.15
N ARG A 308 10.32 5.00 24.20
CA ARG A 308 10.76 4.83 25.60
C ARG A 308 11.23 3.41 25.89
N ALA A 309 10.63 2.38 25.29
CA ALA A 309 11.08 1.00 25.47
C ALA A 309 12.50 0.79 24.91
N LEU A 310 12.81 1.38 23.74
CA LEU A 310 14.15 1.36 23.16
C LEU A 310 15.15 2.12 24.05
N TYR A 311 14.76 3.26 24.61
CA TYR A 311 15.61 4.01 25.54
C TYR A 311 15.88 3.22 26.83
N LYS A 312 14.86 2.60 27.44
CA LYS A 312 15.03 1.72 28.60
C LYS A 312 15.98 0.56 28.31
N ARG A 313 15.86 -0.04 27.12
CA ARG A 313 16.78 -1.10 26.67
C ARG A 313 18.23 -0.60 26.59
N TYR A 314 18.44 0.61 26.06
CA TYR A 314 19.76 1.25 26.04
C TYR A 314 20.28 1.53 27.46
N LEU A 315 19.47 2.07 28.38
CA LEU A 315 19.90 2.32 29.76
C LEU A 315 20.30 1.03 30.50
N ALA A 316 19.57 -0.06 30.28
CA ALA A 316 19.84 -1.34 30.95
C ALA A 316 21.14 -2.01 30.46
N ASN A 317 21.42 -1.92 29.15
CA ASN A 317 22.47 -2.75 28.53
C ASN A 317 23.64 -1.92 27.99
N GLY A 318 23.40 -0.66 27.63
CA GLY A 318 24.31 0.27 26.99
C GLY A 318 25.45 0.78 27.87
N LYS A 319 26.37 1.51 27.26
CA LYS A 319 27.35 2.36 27.97
C LYS A 319 26.84 3.81 27.91
N PRO A 320 26.84 4.57 29.02
CA PRO A 320 26.55 6.00 28.98
C PRO A 320 27.44 6.73 27.96
N ASP A 321 26.82 7.54 27.12
CA ASP A 321 27.45 8.30 26.04
C ASP A 321 26.80 9.68 25.96
N ALA A 322 27.62 10.74 26.04
CA ALA A 322 27.15 12.12 25.96
C ALA A 322 26.50 12.44 24.61
N ALA A 323 26.93 11.76 23.52
CA ALA A 323 26.33 11.88 22.20
C ALA A 323 24.88 11.33 22.15
N LEU A 324 24.45 10.58 23.18
CA LEU A 324 23.11 10.02 23.33
C LEU A 324 22.30 10.74 24.42
N SER A 325 22.69 11.97 24.79
CA SER A 325 21.97 12.79 25.77
C SER A 325 20.56 13.19 25.30
N GLN A 326 20.36 13.35 23.99
CA GLN A 326 19.05 13.62 23.36
C GLN A 326 18.52 12.35 22.66
N PHE A 327 18.44 11.25 23.41
CA PHE A 327 18.09 9.93 22.87
C PHE A 327 16.73 9.93 22.15
N GLY A 328 16.71 9.50 20.88
CA GLY A 328 15.50 9.50 20.05
C GLY A 328 15.18 10.85 19.40
N GLU A 329 16.02 11.86 19.59
CA GLU A 329 15.87 13.18 18.95
C GLU A 329 17.11 13.54 18.12
N HIS A 330 18.29 13.46 18.73
CA HIS A 330 19.57 13.66 18.08
C HIS A 330 20.42 12.41 18.27
N CYS A 331 20.60 11.65 17.19
CA CYS A 331 21.26 10.35 17.24
C CYS A 331 22.46 10.33 16.28
N PRO A 332 23.65 9.92 16.75
CA PRO A 332 24.81 9.78 15.89
C PRO A 332 24.62 8.59 14.93
N ALA A 333 25.41 8.56 13.85
CA ALA A 333 25.54 7.37 13.04
C ALA A 333 26.21 6.24 13.87
N PRO A 334 25.82 4.96 13.70
CA PRO A 334 26.50 3.85 14.36
C PRO A 334 27.90 3.61 13.80
N ASP A 335 28.91 3.58 14.68
CA ASP A 335 30.29 3.29 14.33
C ASP A 335 30.56 1.78 14.36
N PHE A 336 30.26 1.11 13.24
CA PHE A 336 30.59 -0.29 13.06
C PHE A 336 32.10 -0.52 12.80
N LYS A 337 32.86 0.50 12.36
CA LYS A 337 34.29 0.37 12.06
C LYS A 337 35.13 0.22 13.32
N ALA A 338 34.74 0.88 14.41
CA ALA A 338 35.37 0.69 15.72
C ALA A 338 35.22 -0.75 16.26
N LEU A 339 34.27 -1.54 15.72
CA LEU A 339 34.08 -2.94 16.09
C LEU A 339 34.95 -3.89 15.26
N THR A 340 35.19 -3.57 13.98
CA THR A 340 36.11 -4.36 13.15
C THR A 340 37.55 -4.27 13.63
N ALA A 341 37.97 -3.13 14.19
CA ALA A 341 39.33 -2.93 14.72
C ALA A 341 39.61 -3.68 16.04
N LYS A 342 38.58 -4.29 16.65
CA LYS A 342 38.66 -5.02 17.93
C LYS A 342 38.38 -6.52 17.79
N SER A 343 38.13 -7.00 16.57
CA SER A 343 37.83 -8.40 16.22
C SER A 343 39.10 -9.10 15.73
#